data_AF-A0A5C1YCS5-F1
#
_entry.id   AF-A0A5C1YCS5-F1
#
_cell.length_a   1.000
_cell.length_b   1.000
_cell.length_c   1.000
_cell.angle_alpha   90.00
_cell.angle_beta   90.00
_cell.angle_gamma   90.00
#
_symmetry.space_group_name_H-M   'P 1'
#
loop_
_entity.id
_entity.type
_entity.pdbx_description
1 polymer ?
#
loop_
_entity_poly.entity_id
_entity_poly.type
_entity_poly.pdbx_seq_one_letter_code
_entity_poly.pdbx_strand_id
1 'polypeptide(L)' 'MFGFGKSSGNSDAAIIRAINTGSVSSEDLVSRDAWQHICRVRGRNFSRVNEAAWTALCSRRGYLLARRNPRGF' A
#
# COMPACT_ATOMS: atom_id res chain seq x y z
N MET A 1 0.83 -17.44 -7.85
CA MET A 1 -0.11 -17.62 -6.73
C MET A 1 -0.18 -16.28 -6.00
N PHE A 2 -1.19 -15.44 -6.31
CA PHE A 2 -1.33 -14.12 -5.68
C PHE A 2 -2.08 -14.29 -4.35
N GLY A 3 -1.41 -13.95 -3.25
CA GLY A 3 -1.86 -14.18 -1.87
C GLY A 3 -2.71 -13.05 -1.30
N PHE A 4 -3.74 -12.59 -2.03
CA PHE A 4 -4.82 -11.82 -1.42
C PHE A 4 -6.13 -12.59 -1.57
N GLY A 5 -6.15 -13.75 -0.91
CA GLY A 5 -7.35 -14.56 -0.73
C GLY A 5 -8.36 -13.81 0.14
N LYS A 6 -9.43 -13.35 -0.51
CA LYS A 6 -10.80 -13.20 0.00
C LYS A 6 -10.96 -13.53 1.50
N SER A 7 -10.95 -12.52 2.37
CA SER A 7 -11.46 -12.61 3.76
C SER A 7 -11.72 -11.21 4.33
N SER A 8 -12.95 -10.74 4.11
CA SER A 8 -13.46 -9.38 4.27
C SER A 8 -13.45 -8.77 5.70
N GLY A 9 -12.66 -9.32 6.63
CA GLY A 9 -12.52 -8.79 7.99
C GLY A 9 -11.11 -8.91 8.60
N ASN A 10 -10.27 -9.83 8.09
CA ASN A 10 -8.91 -10.07 8.59
C ASN A 10 -7.83 -9.40 7.71
N SER A 11 -8.13 -9.18 6.43
CA SER A 11 -7.20 -8.59 5.46
C SER A 11 -6.95 -7.10 5.71
N ASP A 12 -7.98 -6.32 6.07
CA ASP A 12 -7.86 -4.88 6.28
C ASP A 12 -6.96 -4.56 7.49
N ALA A 13 -7.12 -5.29 8.60
CA ALA A 13 -6.27 -5.15 9.77
C ALA A 13 -4.80 -5.52 9.49
N ALA A 14 -4.57 -6.56 8.68
CA ALA A 14 -3.23 -6.93 8.23
C ALA A 14 -2.61 -5.85 7.33
N ILE A 15 -3.40 -5.23 6.45
CA ILE A 15 -2.95 -4.13 5.59
C ILE A 15 -2.63 -2.89 6.43
N ILE A 16 -3.47 -2.52 7.39
CA ILE A 16 -3.19 -1.41 8.31
C ILE A 16 -1.89 -1.65 9.07
N ARG A 17 -1.69 -2.87 9.59
CA ARG A 17 -0.44 -3.26 10.25
C ARG A 17 0.74 -3.12 9.29
N ALA A 18 0.63 -3.66 8.07
CA ALA A 18 1.69 -3.60 7.07
C ALA A 18 2.03 -2.16 6.64
N ILE A 19 1.04 -1.26 6.55
CA ILE A 19 1.26 0.17 6.30
C ILE A 19 2.04 0.77 7.46
N ASN A 20 1.58 0.56 8.70
CA ASN A 20 2.19 1.13 9.89
C ASN A 20 3.62 0.61 10.15
N THR A 21 3.90 -0.64 9.79
CA THR A 21 5.24 -1.24 9.91
C THR A 21 6.11 -1.05 8.67
N GLY A 22 5.59 -0.44 7.59
CA GLY A 22 6.30 -0.29 6.32
C GLY A 22 6.62 -1.62 5.60
N SER A 23 5.92 -2.69 5.96
CA SER A 23 6.15 -4.05 5.46
C SER A 23 5.41 -4.37 4.15
N VAL A 24 4.74 -3.39 3.54
CA VAL A 24 4.12 -3.56 2.22
C VAL A 24 5.20 -3.86 1.18
N SER A 25 4.97 -4.90 0.40
CA SER A 25 5.90 -5.34 -0.64
C SER A 25 6.04 -4.28 -1.73
N SER A 26 7.19 -4.23 -2.39
CA SER A 26 7.40 -3.26 -3.48
C SER A 26 6.49 -3.55 -4.67
N GLU A 27 6.22 -4.83 -4.96
CA GLU A 27 5.29 -5.29 -6.00
C GLU A 27 3.85 -4.81 -5.78
N ASP A 28 3.34 -4.85 -4.55
CA ASP A 28 2.01 -4.32 -4.21
C ASP A 28 1.94 -2.79 -4.34
N LEU A 29 3.04 -2.09 -4.08
CA LEU A 29 3.10 -0.63 -4.23
C LEU A 29 3.06 -0.18 -5.70
N VAL A 30 3.65 -0.96 -6.61
CA VAL A 30 3.62 -0.67 -8.06
C VAL A 30 2.35 -1.20 -8.73
N SER A 31 1.71 -2.24 -8.18
CA SER A 31 0.46 -2.77 -8.70
C SER A 31 -0.68 -1.78 -8.52
N ARG A 32 -1.39 -1.46 -9.61
CA ARG A 32 -2.50 -0.49 -9.59
C ARG A 32 -3.65 -0.98 -8.70
N ASP A 33 -4.03 -2.26 -8.82
CA ASP A 33 -5.13 -2.85 -8.08
C ASP A 33 -4.82 -2.95 -6.58
N ALA A 34 -3.61 -3.38 -6.23
CA ALA A 34 -3.17 -3.47 -4.84
C ALA A 34 -3.08 -2.07 -4.20
N TRP A 35 -2.54 -1.08 -4.93
CA TRP A 35 -2.51 0.30 -4.45
C TRP A 35 -3.91 0.89 -4.22
N GLN A 36 -4.85 0.67 -5.12
CA GLN A 36 -6.24 1.10 -4.92
C GLN A 36 -6.87 0.46 -3.70
N HIS A 37 -6.58 -0.82 -3.46
CA HIS A 37 -7.06 -1.52 -2.27
C HIS A 37 -6.47 -0.93 -0.98
N ILE A 38 -5.16 -0.68 -0.94
CA ILE A 38 -4.46 -0.01 0.18
C ILE A 38 -5.06 1.37 0.46
N CYS A 39 -5.27 2.20 -0.56
CA CYS A 39 -5.91 3.50 -0.43
C CYS A 39 -7.34 3.40 0.11
N ARG A 40 -8.11 2.38 -0.31
CA ARG A 40 -9.48 2.15 0.17
C ARG A 40 -9.49 1.74 1.65
N VAL A 41 -8.58 0.86 2.06
CA VAL A 41 -8.42 0.46 3.47
C VAL A 41 -8.05 1.66 4.34
N ARG A 42 -7.08 2.48 3.89
CA ARG A 42 -6.71 3.74 4.57
C ARG A 42 -7.89 4.69 4.67
N GLY A 43 -8.66 4.88 3.61
CA GLY A 43 -9.83 5.77 3.61
C GLY A 43 -10.90 5.35 4.63
N ARG A 44 -11.10 4.04 4.81
CA ARG A 44 -12.04 3.49 5.81
C ARG A 44 -11.49 3.50 7.23
N ASN A 45 -10.17 3.47 7.40
CA ASN A 45 -9.49 3.33 8.69
C ASN A 45 -8.49 4.46 8.94
N PHE A 46 -8.86 5.70 8.59
CA PHE A 46 -7.97 6.85 8.65
C PHE A 46 -7.33 7.04 10.03
N SER A 47 -8.10 6.86 11.11
CA SER A 47 -7.63 6.98 12.49
C SER A 47 -6.65 5.89 12.94
N ARG A 48 -6.56 4.76 12.23
CA ARG A 48 -5.70 3.61 12.60
C ARG A 48 -4.40 3.56 11.80
N VAL A 49 -4.26 4.43 10.79
CA VAL A 49 -3.07 4.51 9.95
C VAL A 49 -2.22 5.68 10.43
N ASN A 50 -0.96 5.41 10.76
CA ASN A 50 0.00 6.43 11.13
C ASN A 50 0.35 7.29 9.90
N GLU A 51 0.18 8.59 10.02
CA GLU A 51 0.41 9.55 8.93
C GLU A 51 1.87 9.58 8.45
N ALA A 52 2.83 9.44 9.36
CA ALA A 52 4.26 9.38 9.01
C ALA A 52 4.57 8.10 8.22
N ALA A 53 4.02 6.96 8.65
CA ALA A 53 4.17 5.69 7.95
C ALA A 53 3.50 5.73 6.56
N TRP A 54 2.32 6.35 6.46
CA TRP A 54 1.63 6.55 5.19
C TRP A 54 2.42 7.43 4.22
N THR A 55 2.98 8.54 4.71
CA THR A 55 3.81 9.44 3.91
C THR A 55 5.04 8.70 3.38
N ALA A 56 5.75 7.95 4.23
CA ALA A 56 6.88 7.13 3.81
C ALA A 56 6.49 6.08 2.76
N LEU A 57 5.32 5.46 2.88
CA LEU A 57 4.79 4.50 1.92
C LEU A 57 4.55 5.15 0.54
N CYS A 58 3.95 6.34 0.52
CA CYS A 58 3.72 7.12 -0.70
C CYS A 58 5.05 7.52 -1.38
N SER A 59 6.03 7.98 -0.60
CA SER A 59 7.37 8.30 -1.12
C SER A 59 8.06 7.09 -1.71
N ARG A 60 7.97 5.92 -1.04
CA ARG A 60 8.52 4.66 -1.54
C ARG A 60 7.88 4.26 -2.86
N ARG A 61 6.55 4.38 -2.99
CA ARG A 61 5.84 4.13 -4.26
C ARG A 61 6.30 5.08 -5.36
N GLY A 62 6.39 6.38 -5.09
CA GLY A 62 6.87 7.38 -6.06
C GLY A 62 8.27 7.04 -6.58
N TYR A 63 9.18 6.67 -5.68
CA TYR A 63 10.52 6.21 -6.03
C TYR A 63 10.51 4.94 -6.90
N LEU A 64 9.70 3.95 -6.55
CA LEU A 64 9.57 2.70 -7.33
C LEU A 64 9.01 2.95 -8.73
N LEU A 65 8.01 3.82 -8.86
CA LEU A 65 7.43 4.19 -10.16
C LEU A 65 8.44 4.97 -11.02
N ALA A 66 9.16 5.92 -10.43
CA ALA A 66 10.21 6.67 -11.12
C ALA A 66 11.35 5.77 -11.63
N ARG A 67 11.74 4.76 -10.85
CA ARG A 67 12.73 3.76 -11.31
C ARG A 67 12.20 2.87 -12.42
N ARG A 68 10.92 2.49 -12.36
CA ARG A 68 10.31 1.59 -13.35
C ARG A 68 10.05 2.30 -14.68
N ASN A 69 9.81 3.61 -14.65
CA ASN A 69 9.69 4.42 -15.85
C ASN A 69 10.56 5.68 -15.74
N PRO A 70 11.87 5.60 -16.06
CA PRO A 70 12.78 6.75 -15.98
C PRO A 70 12.49 7.82 -17.04
N ARG A 71 11.57 7.55 -17.98
CA ARG A 71 11.07 8.48 -19.00
C ARG A 71 9.65 8.89 -18.61
N GLY A 72 9.53 9.91 -17.78
CA GLY A 72 8.24 10.55 -17.55
C GLY A 72 7.67 11.07 -18.86
N PHE A 73 6.45 10.67 -19.19
CA PHE A 73 5.51 11.36 -20.07
C PHE A 73 4.10 10.99 -19.64
#